data_AF-A0A261BAZ5-F1
#
_entry.id   AF-A0A261BAZ5-F1
#
_cell.length_a   1.000
_cell.length_b   1.000
_cell.length_c   1.000
_cell.angle_alpha   90.00
_cell.angle_beta   90.00
_cell.angle_gamma   90.00
#
_symmetry.space_group_name_H-M   'P 1'
#
loop_
_entity.id
_entity.type
_entity.pdbx_description
1 polymer ?
#
loop_
_entity_poly.entity_id
_entity_poly.type
_entity_poly.pdbx_seq_one_letter_code
_entity_poly.pdbx_strand_id
1 'polypeptide(L)'
;MQSYTSIIVVLATISCSSALLFGLIGTEQSVAVTGKLTCNGEPAAHVRVKLYEKEATLDVLLDEGTTNEEGEFKLQGHKIEVSTIDPKLNIYHKCNYKGICYQKSSLTVPDNFITEGEVPQKTFNMPSAHSTILLISFLIVSCYSITIELGNLQSVAVNGTLLCNDKPANNIKVKLYEEEAILDVLLDERFTSEDGTFEMAGSKSEVTTIDPKLNIYHKCNYDGICVRKISILIPPEYITNGEKPARTYNIGMINLASKFSGQSTDCFN
;
A
#
# COMPACT_ATOMS: atom_id res chain seq x y z
N MET A 1 -22.92 -66.77 36.53
CA MET A 1 -21.62 -66.42 37.15
C MET A 1 -21.14 -65.15 36.48
N GLN A 2 -20.70 -64.17 37.26
CA GLN A 2 -20.31 -62.81 36.87
C GLN A 2 -19.43 -62.72 35.61
N SER A 3 -19.61 -61.66 34.81
CA SER A 3 -18.68 -60.53 34.88
C SER A 3 -19.20 -59.33 34.08
N TYR A 4 -19.33 -58.21 34.76
CA TYR A 4 -19.44 -56.89 34.16
C TYR A 4 -18.05 -56.49 33.66
N THR A 5 -17.94 -56.06 32.42
CA THR A 5 -16.79 -55.27 31.96
C THR A 5 -17.35 -54.02 31.31
N SER A 6 -17.24 -52.91 32.03
CA SER A 6 -17.73 -51.59 31.65
C SER A 6 -17.11 -51.16 30.32
N ILE A 7 -17.96 -50.91 29.32
CA ILE A 7 -17.58 -50.19 28.11
C ILE A 7 -17.45 -48.72 28.49
N ILE A 8 -16.23 -48.26 28.76
CA ILE A 8 -15.92 -46.83 28.81
C ILE A 8 -15.75 -46.39 27.36
N VAL A 9 -16.82 -45.83 26.79
CA VAL A 9 -16.72 -45.03 25.56
C VAL A 9 -16.03 -43.73 25.96
N VAL A 10 -14.71 -43.64 25.76
CA VAL A 10 -14.03 -42.35 25.72
C VAL A 10 -14.40 -41.73 24.38
N LEU A 11 -15.54 -41.03 24.34
CA LEU A 11 -15.77 -39.99 23.35
C LEU A 11 -14.69 -38.93 23.61
N ALA A 12 -13.63 -38.95 22.81
CA ALA A 12 -12.72 -37.83 22.72
C ALA A 12 -13.53 -36.65 22.17
N THR A 13 -14.14 -35.89 23.07
CA THR A 13 -14.54 -34.52 22.79
C THR A 13 -13.25 -33.75 22.61
N ILE A 14 -12.73 -33.76 21.38
CA ILE A 14 -11.77 -32.74 20.97
C ILE A 14 -12.57 -31.45 21.03
N SER A 15 -12.48 -30.75 22.17
CA SER A 15 -12.99 -29.40 22.30
C SER A 15 -12.34 -28.62 21.17
N CYS A 16 -13.15 -27.97 20.35
CA CYS A 16 -12.73 -27.05 19.28
C CYS A 16 -12.13 -25.76 19.88
N SER A 17 -11.29 -25.90 20.90
CA SER A 17 -10.73 -24.83 21.74
C SER A 17 -9.20 -24.92 21.83
N SER A 18 -8.59 -25.93 21.22
CA SER A 18 -7.13 -26.07 21.11
C SER A 18 -6.59 -25.92 19.68
N ALA A 19 -7.43 -25.54 18.72
CA ALA A 19 -7.00 -25.27 17.33
C ALA A 19 -6.63 -23.79 17.07
N LEU A 20 -6.77 -22.89 18.05
CA LEU A 20 -6.48 -21.45 17.90
C LEU A 20 -5.11 -21.02 18.45
N LEU A 21 -4.19 -21.97 18.69
CA LEU A 21 -2.85 -21.68 19.24
C LEU A 21 -1.69 -22.06 18.32
N PHE A 22 -1.96 -22.44 17.06
CA PHE A 22 -0.89 -22.41 16.05
C PHE A 22 -0.76 -20.97 15.58
N GLY A 23 0.27 -20.31 16.10
CA GLY A 23 0.55 -18.90 15.85
C GLY A 23 0.56 -18.56 14.37
N LEU A 24 0.29 -17.30 14.09
CA LEU A 24 0.63 -16.65 12.83
C LEU A 24 2.17 -16.67 12.71
N ILE A 25 2.73 -17.81 12.33
CA ILE A 25 4.16 -17.95 12.05
C ILE A 25 4.35 -17.32 10.67
N GLY A 26 4.98 -16.15 10.63
CA GLY A 26 5.34 -15.49 9.39
C GLY A 26 6.33 -16.33 8.57
N THR A 27 6.31 -16.15 7.26
CA THR A 27 7.27 -16.78 6.35
C THR A 27 8.39 -15.80 6.05
N GLU A 28 9.60 -16.33 5.94
CA GLU A 28 10.73 -15.57 5.40
C GLU A 28 10.49 -15.32 3.92
N GLN A 29 10.58 -14.07 3.49
CA GLN A 29 10.39 -13.66 2.11
C GLN A 29 11.49 -12.70 1.69
N SER A 30 11.84 -12.70 0.41
CA SER A 30 12.93 -11.90 -0.13
C SER A 30 12.60 -11.26 -1.47
N VAL A 31 13.31 -10.17 -1.74
CA VAL A 31 13.18 -9.35 -2.95
C VAL A 31 14.55 -8.88 -3.42
N ALA A 32 14.73 -8.81 -4.74
CA ALA A 32 15.88 -8.17 -5.37
C ALA A 32 15.43 -7.21 -6.47
N VAL A 33 16.08 -6.05 -6.54
CA VAL A 33 15.83 -5.03 -7.55
C VAL A 33 17.16 -4.63 -8.19
N THR A 34 17.17 -4.51 -9.51
CA THR A 34 18.27 -3.87 -10.24
C THR A 34 17.74 -2.78 -11.15
N GLY A 35 18.60 -1.88 -11.58
CA GLY A 35 18.21 -0.88 -12.57
C GLY A 35 19.37 0.00 -12.99
N LYS A 36 19.10 0.83 -13.99
CA LYS A 36 20.01 1.87 -14.48
C LYS A 36 19.29 3.21 -14.51
N LEU A 37 19.84 4.18 -13.79
CA LEU A 37 19.32 5.54 -13.73
C LEU A 37 20.05 6.41 -14.75
N THR A 38 19.27 7.18 -15.51
CA THR A 38 19.79 8.19 -16.41
C THR A 38 19.15 9.56 -16.10
N CYS A 39 19.89 10.63 -16.36
CA CYS A 39 19.40 12.00 -16.30
C CYS A 39 19.75 12.69 -17.61
N ASN A 40 18.74 13.13 -18.35
CA ASN A 40 18.92 13.77 -19.66
C ASN A 40 19.75 12.94 -20.66
N GLY A 41 19.56 11.61 -20.63
CA GLY A 41 20.27 10.66 -21.51
C GLY A 41 21.61 10.17 -20.99
N GLU A 42 22.19 10.82 -19.98
CA GLU A 42 23.47 10.44 -19.39
C GLU A 42 23.31 9.54 -18.15
N PRO A 43 24.25 8.62 -17.86
CA PRO A 43 24.26 7.86 -16.62
C PRO A 43 24.18 8.76 -15.38
N ALA A 44 23.23 8.48 -14.49
CA ALA A 44 23.08 9.22 -13.25
C ALA A 44 23.87 8.51 -12.13
N ALA A 45 25.16 8.86 -12.02
CA ALA A 45 26.06 8.29 -11.02
C ALA A 45 25.81 8.83 -9.61
N HIS A 46 26.18 8.05 -8.59
CA HIS A 46 26.11 8.42 -7.16
C HIS A 46 24.72 8.84 -6.66
N VAL A 47 23.65 8.38 -7.32
CA VAL A 47 22.27 8.59 -6.90
C VAL A 47 21.95 7.62 -5.78
N ARG A 48 21.48 8.12 -4.64
CA ARG A 48 21.10 7.28 -3.50
C ARG A 48 19.80 6.53 -3.80
N VAL A 49 19.81 5.23 -3.57
CA VAL A 49 18.67 4.33 -3.71
C VAL A 49 18.47 3.55 -2.41
N LYS A 50 17.22 3.27 -2.07
CA LYS A 50 16.87 2.53 -0.85
C LYS A 50 15.70 1.62 -1.10
N LEU A 51 15.81 0.38 -0.67
CA LEU A 51 14.75 -0.61 -0.70
C LEU A 51 14.14 -0.72 0.68
N TYR A 52 12.83 -0.54 0.77
CA TYR A 52 12.06 -0.57 2.00
C TYR A 52 10.98 -1.63 1.90
N GLU A 53 10.55 -2.12 3.06
CA GLU A 53 9.27 -2.79 3.24
C GLU A 53 8.24 -1.76 3.71
N LYS A 54 7.09 -1.67 3.02
CA LYS A 54 6.00 -0.75 3.40
C LYS A 54 5.34 -1.28 4.67
N GLU A 55 5.10 -0.39 5.61
CA GLU A 55 4.52 -0.75 6.92
C GLU A 55 3.45 0.26 7.34
N ALA A 56 2.55 -0.17 8.21
CA ALA A 56 1.48 0.70 8.72
C ALA A 56 2.00 1.89 9.54
N THR A 57 3.23 1.83 10.06
CA THR A 57 3.81 2.88 10.90
C THR A 57 5.08 3.48 10.31
N LEU A 58 6.15 2.69 10.20
CA LEU A 58 7.44 3.11 9.69
C LEU A 58 7.99 2.04 8.76
N ASP A 59 8.21 2.44 7.50
CA ASP A 59 8.83 1.58 6.51
C ASP A 59 10.15 1.00 7.04
N VAL A 60 10.29 -0.32 6.95
CA VAL A 60 11.51 -1.02 7.38
C VAL A 60 12.53 -0.98 6.25
N LEU A 61 13.73 -0.47 6.52
CA LEU A 61 14.79 -0.47 5.51
C LEU A 61 15.31 -1.89 5.31
N LEU A 62 15.21 -2.38 4.08
CA LEU A 62 15.73 -3.69 3.68
C LEU A 62 17.17 -3.60 3.19
N ASP A 63 17.45 -2.59 2.35
CA ASP A 63 18.79 -2.37 1.77
C ASP A 63 18.97 -0.92 1.30
N GLU A 64 20.21 -0.45 1.23
CA GLU A 64 20.53 0.86 0.66
C GLU A 64 21.84 0.86 -0.13
N GLY A 65 21.91 1.72 -1.14
CA GLY A 65 23.09 1.86 -1.97
C GLY A 65 23.10 3.15 -2.77
N THR A 66 24.08 3.23 -3.67
CA THR A 66 24.21 4.32 -4.65
C THR A 66 24.47 3.73 -6.02
N THR A 67 24.01 4.41 -7.07
CA THR A 67 24.39 4.03 -8.43
C THR A 67 25.89 4.18 -8.68
N ASN A 68 26.45 3.31 -9.51
CA ASN A 68 27.84 3.40 -9.99
C ASN A 68 28.01 4.49 -11.07
N GLU A 69 29.21 4.62 -11.66
CA GLU A 69 29.49 5.59 -12.72
C GLU A 69 28.62 5.36 -13.97
N GLU A 70 28.24 4.12 -14.24
CA GLU A 70 27.34 3.73 -15.33
C GLU A 70 25.86 3.93 -14.98
N GLY A 71 25.54 4.47 -13.80
CA GLY A 71 24.19 4.73 -13.32
C GLY A 71 23.45 3.48 -12.84
N GLU A 72 24.13 2.34 -12.71
CA GLU A 72 23.55 1.04 -12.36
C GLU A 72 23.51 0.83 -10.85
N PHE A 73 22.49 0.12 -10.37
CA PHE A 73 22.35 -0.29 -8.98
C PHE A 73 21.76 -1.71 -8.87
N LYS A 74 22.03 -2.34 -7.73
CA LYS A 74 21.41 -3.59 -7.29
C LYS A 74 21.16 -3.50 -5.79
N LEU A 75 19.93 -3.80 -5.36
CA LEU A 75 19.54 -3.91 -3.95
C LEU A 75 18.82 -5.24 -3.73
N GLN A 76 18.96 -5.80 -2.54
CA GLN A 76 18.23 -7.00 -2.14
C GLN A 76 18.00 -7.03 -0.63
N GLY A 77 16.89 -7.64 -0.20
CA GLY A 77 16.65 -7.85 1.22
C GLY A 77 15.61 -8.93 1.46
N HIS A 78 15.45 -9.29 2.72
CA HIS A 78 14.47 -10.25 3.19
C HIS A 78 13.89 -9.82 4.53
N LYS A 79 12.74 -10.40 4.85
CA LYS A 79 12.03 -10.18 6.11
C LYS A 79 11.09 -11.36 6.38
N ILE A 80 10.93 -11.70 7.65
CA ILE A 80 9.84 -12.56 8.12
C ILE A 80 8.57 -11.72 8.21
N GLU A 81 7.54 -12.12 7.46
CA GLU A 81 6.24 -11.46 7.45
C GLU A 81 5.10 -12.48 7.41
N VAL A 82 3.96 -12.15 8.03
CA VAL A 82 2.77 -13.02 8.01
C VAL A 82 2.03 -12.92 6.68
N SER A 83 1.98 -11.72 6.10
CA SER A 83 1.50 -11.45 4.74
C SER A 83 2.67 -11.45 3.74
N THR A 84 2.36 -11.29 2.47
CA THR A 84 3.37 -10.94 1.46
C THR A 84 4.05 -9.63 1.86
N ILE A 85 5.37 -9.54 1.67
CA ILE A 85 6.11 -8.28 1.86
C ILE A 85 5.70 -7.27 0.76
N ASP A 86 5.67 -5.98 1.06
CA ASP A 86 5.34 -4.87 0.16
C ASP A 86 6.57 -3.99 -0.17
N PRO A 87 7.55 -4.49 -0.94
CA PRO A 87 8.80 -3.80 -1.18
C PRO A 87 8.67 -2.54 -2.05
N LYS A 88 9.28 -1.45 -1.58
CA LYS A 88 9.29 -0.13 -2.22
C LYS A 88 10.71 0.40 -2.42
N LEU A 89 11.08 0.67 -3.67
CA LEU A 89 12.32 1.34 -4.05
C LEU A 89 12.13 2.86 -4.00
N ASN A 90 12.96 3.55 -3.23
CA ASN A 90 13.05 5.00 -3.15
C ASN A 90 14.35 5.49 -3.80
N ILE A 91 14.25 6.41 -4.76
CA ILE A 91 15.37 7.01 -5.51
C ILE A 91 15.47 8.49 -5.14
N TYR A 92 16.63 8.93 -4.66
CA TYR A 92 16.87 10.30 -4.19
C TYR A 92 17.81 11.05 -5.15
N HIS A 93 17.27 11.97 -5.95
CA HIS A 93 18.01 12.63 -7.03
C HIS A 93 17.79 14.15 -7.06
N LYS A 94 18.63 14.85 -7.83
CA LYS A 94 18.46 16.27 -8.19
C LYS A 94 18.32 16.50 -9.69
N CYS A 95 18.11 15.43 -10.47
CA CYS A 95 17.91 15.54 -11.92
C CYS A 95 16.79 16.54 -12.24
N ASN A 96 17.11 17.56 -13.04
CA ASN A 96 16.19 18.64 -13.42
C ASN A 96 15.49 19.37 -12.25
N TYR A 97 16.07 19.31 -11.05
CA TYR A 97 15.50 19.87 -9.83
C TYR A 97 16.49 20.80 -9.11
N LYS A 98 16.06 22.04 -8.81
CA LYS A 98 16.92 23.09 -8.23
C LYS A 98 16.74 23.28 -6.71
N GLY A 99 16.04 22.36 -6.03
CA GLY A 99 15.82 22.47 -4.58
C GLY A 99 17.06 22.19 -3.74
N ILE A 100 17.01 22.64 -2.49
CA ILE A 100 18.09 22.43 -1.50
C ILE A 100 18.19 20.93 -1.16
N CYS A 101 17.05 20.26 -1.01
CA CYS A 101 16.94 18.83 -0.73
C CYS A 101 16.97 17.98 -2.02
N TYR A 102 17.08 16.66 -1.88
CA TYR A 102 16.89 15.72 -2.99
C TYR A 102 15.39 15.49 -3.22
N GLN A 103 14.99 15.37 -4.48
CA GLN A 103 13.67 14.84 -4.85
C GLN A 103 13.66 13.32 -4.63
N LYS A 104 12.54 12.79 -4.14
CA LYS A 104 12.33 11.34 -3.96
C LYS A 104 11.32 10.84 -4.99
N SER A 105 11.74 9.88 -5.81
CA SER A 105 10.87 9.10 -6.68
C SER A 105 10.72 7.70 -6.09
N SER A 106 9.51 7.14 -6.07
CA SER A 106 9.24 5.86 -5.42
C SER A 106 8.59 4.88 -6.40
N LEU A 107 8.94 3.61 -6.32
CA LEU A 107 8.38 2.54 -7.14
C LEU A 107 8.16 1.30 -6.26
N THR A 108 6.94 0.77 -6.24
CA THR A 108 6.64 -0.52 -5.62
C THR A 108 7.13 -1.65 -6.52
N VAL A 109 7.77 -2.65 -5.92
CA VAL A 109 8.24 -3.85 -6.62
C VAL A 109 7.09 -4.84 -6.68
N PRO A 110 6.70 -5.33 -7.87
CA PRO A 110 5.53 -6.20 -7.99
C PRO A 110 5.69 -7.56 -7.28
N ASP A 111 4.60 -8.05 -6.68
CA ASP A 111 4.59 -9.26 -5.83
C ASP A 111 5.12 -10.52 -6.53
N ASN A 112 4.98 -10.61 -7.85
CA ASN A 112 5.47 -11.76 -8.61
C ASN A 112 7.00 -11.88 -8.63
N PHE A 113 7.72 -10.86 -8.13
CA PHE A 113 9.17 -10.85 -7.92
C PHE A 113 9.58 -11.15 -6.47
N ILE A 114 8.63 -11.34 -5.56
CA ILE A 114 8.87 -11.80 -4.20
C ILE A 114 9.03 -13.31 -4.20
N THR A 115 9.96 -13.80 -3.39
CA THR A 115 10.27 -15.23 -3.29
C THR A 115 10.38 -15.66 -1.84
N GLU A 116 9.91 -16.87 -1.52
CA GLU A 116 10.08 -17.45 -0.18
C GLU A 116 11.56 -17.75 0.12
N GLY A 117 11.96 -17.53 1.37
CA GLY A 117 13.33 -17.68 1.88
C GLY A 117 14.16 -16.39 1.83
N GLU A 118 15.31 -16.41 2.50
CA GLU A 118 16.19 -15.23 2.66
C GLU A 118 16.85 -14.75 1.36
N VAL A 119 16.96 -15.63 0.35
CA VAL A 119 17.71 -15.37 -0.88
C VAL A 119 16.76 -15.22 -2.07
N PRO A 120 16.71 -14.03 -2.71
CA PRO A 120 15.85 -13.79 -3.85
C PRO A 120 16.13 -14.75 -5.01
N GLN A 121 15.10 -15.46 -5.47
CA GLN A 121 15.18 -16.31 -6.67
C GLN A 121 14.79 -15.57 -7.95
N LYS A 122 14.18 -14.38 -7.79
CA LYS A 122 13.77 -13.50 -8.88
C LYS A 122 14.34 -12.11 -8.63
N THR A 123 14.54 -11.36 -9.71
CA THR A 123 15.03 -9.99 -9.64
C THR A 123 14.15 -9.12 -10.51
N PHE A 124 13.61 -8.06 -9.92
CA PHE A 124 12.88 -7.04 -10.65
C PHE A 124 13.87 -6.09 -11.31
N ASN A 125 13.87 -6.06 -12.63
CA ASN A 125 14.70 -5.14 -13.41
C ASN A 125 13.89 -3.88 -13.70
N MET A 126 14.27 -2.77 -13.08
CA MET A 126 13.57 -1.50 -13.23
C MET A 126 13.61 -1.05 -14.69
N PRO A 127 12.46 -0.79 -15.33
CA PRO A 127 12.43 -0.39 -16.73
C PRO A 127 13.07 1.00 -16.89
N SER A 128 14.06 1.12 -17.77
CA SER A 128 14.57 2.42 -18.18
C SER A 128 13.52 3.10 -19.07
N ALA A 129 13.11 4.32 -18.70
CA ALA A 129 12.06 5.11 -19.37
C ALA A 129 12.28 5.41 -20.88
N HIS A 130 13.41 4.97 -21.45
CA HIS A 130 13.72 5.09 -22.89
C HIS A 130 13.33 3.86 -23.73
N SER A 131 13.04 2.70 -23.13
CA SER A 131 12.91 1.44 -23.89
C SER A 131 11.52 1.19 -24.49
N THR A 132 10.52 2.01 -24.17
CA THR A 132 9.15 1.83 -24.66
C THR A 132 8.85 2.57 -25.97
N ILE A 133 9.72 3.48 -26.42
CA ILE A 133 9.46 4.34 -27.59
C ILE A 133 9.77 3.64 -28.94
N LEU A 134 10.61 2.61 -28.95
CA LEU A 134 11.07 1.96 -30.21
C LEU A 134 10.20 0.78 -30.69
N LEU A 135 9.30 0.25 -29.86
CA LEU A 135 8.35 -0.82 -30.25
C LEU A 135 6.98 -0.27 -30.69
N ILE A 136 6.64 0.97 -30.31
CA ILE A 136 5.34 1.57 -30.62
C ILE A 136 5.26 2.07 -32.08
N SER A 137 6.40 2.36 -32.72
CA SER A 137 6.44 2.83 -34.11
C SER A 137 6.14 1.73 -35.15
N PHE A 138 6.15 0.45 -34.77
CA PHE A 138 5.84 -0.68 -35.67
C PHE A 138 4.40 -1.21 -35.53
N LEU A 139 3.63 -0.73 -34.54
CA LEU A 139 2.27 -1.23 -34.21
C LEU A 139 1.13 -0.29 -34.64
N ILE A 140 1.39 0.72 -35.47
CA ILE A 140 0.36 1.65 -35.96
C ILE A 140 -0.37 1.10 -37.23
N VAL A 141 -0.13 -0.16 -37.63
CA VAL A 141 -0.73 -0.76 -38.85
C VAL A 141 -1.73 -1.89 -38.58
N SER A 142 -2.26 -2.04 -37.36
CA SER A 142 -3.47 -2.85 -37.17
C SER A 142 -4.44 -2.16 -36.21
N CYS A 143 -5.17 -1.21 -36.76
CA CYS A 143 -6.40 -0.70 -36.19
C CYS A 143 -7.44 -1.82 -36.17
N TYR A 144 -7.50 -2.56 -35.07
CA TYR A 144 -8.74 -3.08 -34.52
C TYR A 144 -8.73 -2.73 -33.05
N SER A 145 -9.67 -1.88 -32.66
CA SER A 145 -9.92 -1.49 -31.28
C SER A 145 -10.23 -2.73 -30.44
N ILE A 146 -9.20 -3.29 -29.81
CA ILE A 146 -9.34 -4.10 -28.62
C ILE A 146 -8.81 -3.22 -27.51
N THR A 147 -9.69 -2.48 -26.85
CA THR A 147 -9.41 -1.98 -25.51
C THR A 147 -9.39 -3.23 -24.63
N ILE A 148 -8.23 -3.88 -24.54
CA ILE A 148 -8.02 -4.83 -23.45
C ILE A 148 -7.94 -3.94 -22.22
N GLU A 149 -9.02 -3.88 -21.44
CA GLU A 149 -8.94 -3.48 -20.03
C GLU A 149 -8.08 -4.55 -19.34
N LEU A 150 -6.75 -4.42 -19.46
CA LEU A 150 -5.83 -5.16 -18.63
C LEU A 150 -6.01 -4.61 -17.22
N GLY A 151 -6.80 -5.29 -16.42
CA GLY A 151 -7.03 -4.94 -15.02
C GLY A 151 -8.19 -5.74 -14.46
N ASN A 152 -8.02 -6.24 -13.24
CA ASN A 152 -9.15 -6.79 -12.50
C ASN A 152 -9.90 -5.62 -11.88
N LEU A 153 -11.21 -5.55 -12.10
CA LEU A 153 -12.06 -4.63 -11.36
C LEU A 153 -12.04 -5.03 -9.89
N GLN A 154 -11.62 -4.11 -9.04
CA GLN A 154 -11.53 -4.31 -7.60
C GLN A 154 -12.29 -3.20 -6.87
N SER A 155 -12.71 -3.48 -5.65
CA SER A 155 -13.49 -2.57 -4.81
C SER A 155 -13.04 -2.60 -3.37
N VAL A 156 -13.31 -1.48 -2.69
CA VAL A 156 -13.02 -1.24 -1.28
C VAL A 156 -14.18 -0.49 -0.64
N ALA A 157 -14.47 -0.80 0.62
CA ALA A 157 -15.37 -0.01 1.46
C ALA A 157 -14.70 0.30 2.80
N VAL A 158 -14.96 1.50 3.32
CA VAL A 158 -14.48 1.93 4.63
C VAL A 158 -15.56 2.71 5.38
N ASN A 159 -15.64 2.49 6.68
CA ASN A 159 -16.50 3.25 7.58
C ASN A 159 -15.80 3.57 8.91
N GLY A 160 -16.37 4.49 9.68
CA GLY A 160 -15.87 4.84 10.99
C GLY A 160 -16.65 5.97 11.65
N THR A 161 -16.16 6.38 12.82
CA THR A 161 -16.73 7.50 13.61
C THR A 161 -15.63 8.48 13.97
N LEU A 162 -15.84 9.76 13.66
CA LEU A 162 -14.91 10.84 14.00
C LEU A 162 -15.44 11.65 15.16
N LEU A 163 -14.59 11.91 16.14
CA LEU A 163 -14.86 12.77 17.29
C LEU A 163 -13.92 13.98 17.28
N CYS A 164 -14.34 15.07 17.91
CA CYS A 164 -13.48 16.20 18.25
C CYS A 164 -13.74 16.56 19.71
N ASN A 165 -12.72 16.41 20.57
CA ASN A 165 -12.86 16.57 22.02
C ASN A 165 -14.00 15.69 22.58
N ASP A 166 -14.00 14.42 22.18
CA ASP A 166 -14.95 13.38 22.61
C ASP A 166 -16.42 13.63 22.23
N LYS A 167 -16.68 14.60 21.35
CA LYS A 167 -17.99 14.86 20.76
C LYS A 167 -18.02 14.47 19.29
N PRO A 168 -19.16 14.00 18.75
CA PRO A 168 -19.34 13.77 17.31
C PRO A 168 -18.79 14.93 16.47
N ALA A 169 -17.86 14.62 15.56
CA ALA A 169 -17.30 15.59 14.63
C ALA A 169 -18.14 15.56 13.34
N ASN A 170 -19.11 16.46 13.25
CA ASN A 170 -19.97 16.60 12.09
C ASN A 170 -19.28 17.36 10.96
N ASN A 171 -19.72 17.11 9.72
CA ASN A 171 -19.28 17.85 8.53
C ASN A 171 -17.75 17.86 8.32
N ILE A 172 -17.09 16.76 8.68
CA ILE A 172 -15.66 16.54 8.42
C ILE A 172 -15.52 15.92 7.03
N LYS A 173 -14.74 16.56 6.16
CA LYS A 173 -14.46 16.07 4.81
C LYS A 173 -13.59 14.81 4.89
N VAL A 174 -14.02 13.74 4.23
CA VAL A 174 -13.29 12.48 4.07
C VAL A 174 -13.21 12.13 2.59
N LYS A 175 -12.04 11.66 2.14
CA LYS A 175 -11.80 11.28 0.74
C LYS A 175 -11.12 9.94 0.68
N LEU A 176 -11.68 9.03 -0.11
CA LEU A 176 -11.11 7.74 -0.42
C LEU A 176 -10.35 7.86 -1.74
N TYR A 177 -9.08 7.53 -1.70
CA TYR A 177 -8.18 7.58 -2.85
C TYR A 177 -7.61 6.21 -3.15
N GLU A 178 -7.26 6.00 -4.40
CA GLU A 178 -6.29 5.02 -4.82
C GLU A 178 -4.92 5.69 -4.93
N GLU A 179 -3.91 5.14 -4.27
CA GLU A 179 -2.54 5.66 -4.33
C GLU A 179 -1.88 5.30 -5.67
N GLU A 180 -1.24 6.29 -6.30
CA GLU A 180 -0.69 6.15 -7.64
C GLU A 180 0.69 6.78 -7.73
N ALA A 181 1.50 6.33 -8.69
CA ALA A 181 2.88 6.80 -8.82
C ALA A 181 2.99 8.31 -9.12
N ILE A 182 1.99 8.89 -9.78
CA ILE A 182 2.00 10.29 -10.23
C ILE A 182 0.94 11.11 -9.50
N LEU A 183 -0.31 10.65 -9.51
CA LEU A 183 -1.43 11.38 -8.92
C LEU A 183 -2.48 10.41 -8.42
N ASP A 184 -2.70 10.43 -7.10
CA ASP A 184 -3.75 9.65 -6.45
C ASP A 184 -5.10 9.86 -7.14
N VAL A 185 -5.79 8.76 -7.42
CA VAL A 185 -7.11 8.77 -8.08
C VAL A 185 -8.18 8.84 -7.00
N LEU A 186 -9.05 9.86 -7.06
CA LEU A 186 -10.18 9.97 -6.14
C LEU A 186 -11.23 8.91 -6.46
N LEU A 187 -11.56 8.08 -5.48
CA LEU A 187 -12.59 7.05 -5.59
C LEU A 187 -13.94 7.52 -5.04
N ASP A 188 -13.97 8.19 -3.89
CA ASP A 188 -15.18 8.77 -3.29
C ASP A 188 -14.83 9.95 -2.37
N GLU A 189 -15.75 10.91 -2.22
CA GLU A 189 -15.64 12.07 -1.34
C GLU A 189 -16.95 12.28 -0.58
N ARG A 190 -16.87 12.40 0.75
CA ARG A 190 -18.04 12.59 1.62
C ARG A 190 -17.73 13.52 2.79
N PHE A 191 -18.78 13.82 3.54
CA PHE A 191 -18.70 14.50 4.83
C PHE A 191 -19.33 13.60 5.90
N THR A 192 -18.78 13.65 7.12
CA THR A 192 -19.39 12.95 8.26
C THR A 192 -20.77 13.51 8.59
N SER A 193 -21.67 12.64 9.03
CA SER A 193 -23.02 12.97 9.51
C SER A 193 -23.00 13.68 10.86
N GLU A 194 -24.18 14.05 11.37
CA GLU A 194 -24.35 14.74 12.67
C GLU A 194 -23.79 13.94 13.87
N ASP A 195 -23.87 12.61 13.81
CA ASP A 195 -23.30 11.69 14.80
C ASP A 195 -21.81 11.38 14.56
N GLY A 196 -21.19 12.04 13.59
CA GLY A 196 -19.77 11.91 13.27
C GLY A 196 -19.43 10.64 12.49
N THR A 197 -20.42 9.88 12.03
CA THR A 197 -20.19 8.65 11.25
C THR A 197 -19.96 8.95 9.77
N PHE A 198 -19.29 8.02 9.09
CA PHE A 198 -19.18 8.01 7.62
C PHE A 198 -19.07 6.57 7.12
N GLU A 199 -19.52 6.36 5.89
CA GLU A 199 -19.35 5.13 5.13
C GLU A 199 -19.12 5.53 3.67
N MET A 200 -18.12 4.94 3.02
CA MET A 200 -17.77 5.22 1.64
C MET A 200 -17.18 3.99 0.96
N ALA A 201 -17.37 3.90 -0.35
CA ALA A 201 -16.92 2.79 -1.15
C ALA A 201 -16.48 3.28 -2.54
N GLY A 202 -15.57 2.54 -3.16
CA GLY A 202 -15.09 2.85 -4.49
C GLY A 202 -14.56 1.60 -5.19
N SER A 203 -14.44 1.69 -6.50
CA SER A 203 -13.91 0.62 -7.34
C SER A 203 -13.04 1.17 -8.46
N LYS A 204 -12.03 0.41 -8.85
CA LYS A 204 -11.12 0.74 -9.95
C LYS A 204 -10.65 -0.53 -10.63
N SER A 205 -10.46 -0.47 -11.95
CA SER A 205 -9.78 -1.53 -12.69
C SER A 205 -8.28 -1.30 -12.61
N GLU A 206 -7.55 -2.28 -12.07
CA GLU A 206 -6.10 -2.23 -11.85
C GLU A 206 -5.48 -3.58 -12.20
N VAL A 207 -4.28 -3.60 -12.80
CA VAL A 207 -3.58 -4.86 -13.11
C VAL A 207 -3.13 -5.56 -11.83
N THR A 208 -2.68 -4.78 -10.86
CA THR A 208 -2.28 -5.21 -9.52
C THR A 208 -3.42 -4.98 -8.54
N THR A 209 -3.21 -5.35 -7.28
CA THR A 209 -4.12 -4.96 -6.20
C THR A 209 -4.13 -3.44 -6.06
N ILE A 210 -5.32 -2.86 -5.82
CA ILE A 210 -5.46 -1.42 -5.55
C ILE A 210 -4.82 -1.07 -4.19
N ASP A 211 -4.28 0.13 -4.01
CA ASP A 211 -3.69 0.70 -2.80
C ASP A 211 -4.57 1.80 -2.16
N PRO A 212 -5.73 1.44 -1.57
CA PRO A 212 -6.69 2.43 -1.09
C PRO A 212 -6.26 3.15 0.18
N LYS A 213 -6.49 4.47 0.21
CA LYS A 213 -6.10 5.40 1.28
C LYS A 213 -7.25 6.34 1.64
N LEU A 214 -7.62 6.37 2.91
CA LEU A 214 -8.59 7.31 3.47
C LEU A 214 -7.87 8.57 3.95
N ASN A 215 -8.30 9.74 3.45
CA ASN A 215 -7.83 11.05 3.89
C ASN A 215 -8.95 11.77 4.67
N ILE A 216 -8.65 12.18 5.90
CA ILE A 216 -9.56 12.91 6.79
C ILE A 216 -9.06 14.34 6.95
N TYR A 217 -9.92 15.34 6.67
CA TYR A 217 -9.57 16.75 6.67
C TYR A 217 -10.35 17.52 7.73
N HIS A 218 -9.64 18.08 8.73
CA HIS A 218 -10.30 18.69 9.88
C HIS A 218 -9.60 19.96 10.40
N LYS A 219 -10.36 20.74 11.18
CA LYS A 219 -9.85 21.89 11.96
C LYS A 219 -10.02 21.71 13.48
N CYS A 220 -10.32 20.49 13.95
CA CYS A 220 -10.41 20.22 15.39
C CYS A 220 -9.16 20.72 16.12
N ASN A 221 -9.33 21.62 17.10
CA ASN A 221 -8.27 22.29 17.86
C ASN A 221 -7.16 22.91 16.97
N TYR A 222 -7.55 23.47 15.81
CA TYR A 222 -6.61 24.03 14.85
C TYR A 222 -7.19 25.26 14.12
N ASP A 223 -6.63 26.43 14.44
CA ASP A 223 -7.05 27.73 13.89
C ASP A 223 -6.23 28.18 12.67
N GLY A 224 -5.49 27.26 12.04
CA GLY A 224 -4.72 27.56 10.84
C GLY A 224 -5.61 27.91 9.65
N ILE A 225 -5.05 28.68 8.71
CA ILE A 225 -5.71 29.03 7.45
C ILE A 225 -6.05 27.78 6.62
N CYS A 226 -5.18 26.77 6.66
CA CYS A 226 -5.32 25.48 5.99
C CYS A 226 -6.09 24.45 6.86
N VAL A 227 -6.20 23.20 6.41
CA VAL A 227 -6.80 22.10 7.20
C VAL A 227 -5.72 21.09 7.60
N ARG A 228 -5.94 20.37 8.71
CA ARG A 228 -5.11 19.21 9.05
C ARG A 228 -5.61 18.01 8.28
N LYS A 229 -4.67 17.20 7.78
CA LYS A 229 -4.93 15.97 7.04
C LYS A 229 -4.35 14.78 7.79
N ILE A 230 -5.17 13.76 8.01
CA ILE A 230 -4.76 12.43 8.48
C ILE A 230 -4.98 11.45 7.33
N SER A 231 -4.00 10.57 7.09
CA SER A 231 -4.09 9.53 6.07
C SER A 231 -4.02 8.17 6.73
N ILE A 232 -4.97 7.29 6.38
CA ILE A 232 -5.08 5.92 6.88
C ILE A 232 -5.08 5.00 5.66
N LEU A 233 -4.12 4.09 5.58
CA LEU A 233 -4.11 3.05 4.56
C LEU A 233 -5.17 2.00 4.91
N ILE A 234 -5.92 1.56 3.91
CA ILE A 234 -6.89 0.48 4.07
C ILE A 234 -6.16 -0.83 3.75
N PRO A 235 -6.18 -1.81 4.67
CA PRO A 235 -5.41 -3.04 4.49
C PRO A 235 -5.84 -3.85 3.26
N PRO A 236 -4.92 -4.50 2.53
CA PRO A 236 -5.23 -5.23 1.30
C PRO A 236 -6.26 -6.34 1.48
N GLU A 237 -6.35 -6.94 2.67
CA GLU A 237 -7.35 -7.96 2.99
C GLU A 237 -8.78 -7.43 3.04
N TYR A 238 -9.01 -6.12 2.90
CA TYR A 238 -10.35 -5.54 2.74
C TYR A 238 -10.71 -5.24 1.28
N ILE A 239 -9.77 -5.43 0.36
CA ILE A 239 -10.00 -5.31 -1.08
C ILE A 239 -10.70 -6.57 -1.58
N THR A 240 -11.65 -6.39 -2.50
CA THR A 240 -12.42 -7.49 -3.08
C THR A 240 -12.55 -7.34 -4.58
N ASN A 241 -12.63 -8.46 -5.29
CA ASN A 241 -12.87 -8.44 -6.73
C ASN A 241 -14.31 -8.06 -7.06
N GLY A 242 -14.48 -7.31 -8.14
CA GLY A 242 -15.76 -6.81 -8.62
C GLY A 242 -16.04 -5.37 -8.18
N GLU A 243 -17.12 -4.81 -8.74
CA GLU A 243 -17.53 -3.42 -8.53
C GLU A 243 -17.99 -3.13 -7.09
N LYS A 244 -18.58 -4.13 -6.43
CA LYS A 244 -19.18 -3.97 -5.10
C LYS A 244 -18.32 -4.65 -4.03
N PRO A 245 -17.94 -3.92 -2.97
CA PRO A 245 -17.10 -4.48 -1.93
C PRO A 245 -17.86 -5.54 -1.13
N ALA A 246 -17.24 -6.71 -0.92
CA ALA A 246 -17.85 -7.79 -0.14
C ALA A 246 -17.65 -7.65 1.37
N ARG A 247 -16.80 -6.70 1.79
CA ARG A 247 -16.48 -6.40 3.19
C ARG A 247 -16.11 -4.93 3.34
N THR A 248 -16.25 -4.41 4.54
CA THR A 248 -15.97 -3.01 4.87
C THR A 248 -14.90 -2.95 5.95
N TYR A 249 -13.87 -2.14 5.72
CA TYR A 249 -12.86 -1.83 6.73
C TYR A 249 -13.41 -0.81 7.71
N ASN A 250 -13.50 -1.18 8.99
CA ASN A 250 -13.95 -0.27 10.03
C ASN A 250 -12.74 0.32 10.76
N ILE A 251 -12.51 1.62 10.59
CA ILE A 251 -11.38 2.31 11.24
C ILE A 251 -11.62 2.56 12.73
N GLY A 252 -12.79 2.18 13.25
CA GLY A 252 -13.23 2.41 14.60
C GLY A 252 -13.60 3.86 14.86
N MET A 253 -13.31 4.31 16.08
CA MET A 253 -13.59 5.65 16.56
C MET A 253 -12.30 6.44 16.70
N ILE A 254 -12.21 7.58 16.02
CA ILE A 254 -11.01 8.43 16.01
C ILE A 254 -11.33 9.80 16.60
N ASN A 255 -10.69 10.15 17.70
CA ASN A 255 -10.74 11.51 18.24
C ASN A 255 -9.67 12.40 17.60
N LEU A 256 -10.10 13.34 16.76
CA LEU A 256 -9.30 14.28 15.99
C LEU A 256 -8.54 15.32 16.85
N ALA A 257 -8.85 15.42 18.13
CA ALA A 257 -8.10 16.24 19.09
C ALA A 257 -6.73 15.63 19.46
N SER A 258 -6.56 14.32 19.21
CA SER A 258 -5.31 13.60 19.48
C SER A 258 -4.19 14.01 18.51
N LYS A 259 -2.94 13.78 18.92
CA LYS A 259 -1.78 13.91 18.02
C LYS A 259 -1.59 12.63 17.24
N PHE A 260 -1.65 12.72 15.91
CA PHE A 260 -1.38 11.60 15.01
C PHE A 260 -0.01 11.77 14.38
N SER A 261 0.82 10.72 14.44
CA SER A 261 2.06 10.65 13.65
C SER A 261 1.73 10.70 12.17
N GLY A 262 2.44 11.52 11.39
CA GLY A 262 2.18 11.67 9.95
C GLY A 262 1.05 12.65 9.59
N GLN A 263 0.45 13.34 10.57
CA GLN A 263 -0.49 14.43 10.29
C GLN A 263 0.21 15.56 9.51
N SER A 264 -0.39 15.97 8.40
CA SER A 264 0.09 17.07 7.55
C SER A 264 -0.89 18.24 7.52
N THR A 265 -0.48 19.35 6.93
CA THR A 265 -1.33 20.51 6.68
C THR A 265 -1.58 20.62 5.19
N ASP A 266 -2.85 20.69 4.79
CA ASP A 266 -3.29 20.79 3.40
C ASP A 266 -4.03 22.11 3.16
N CYS A 267 -3.57 22.89 2.19
CA CYS A 267 -4.05 24.23 1.87
C CYS A 267 -4.82 24.31 0.54
N PHE A 268 -4.93 23.19 -0.20
CA PHE A 268 -5.40 23.18 -1.59
C PHE A 268 -6.55 22.17 -1.85
N ASN A 269 -7.18 21.66 -0.78
CA ASN A 269 -8.15 20.57 -0.81
C ASN A 269 -9.64 20.96 -0.90
#